data_AF-A0A7C1SG26-F1
#
_entry.id   AF-A0A7C1SG26-F1
#
_cell.length_a   1.000
_cell.length_b   1.000
_cell.length_c   1.000
_cell.angle_alpha   90.00
_cell.angle_beta   90.00
_cell.angle_gamma   90.00
#
_symmetry.space_group_name_H-M   'P 1'
#
loop_
_entity.id
_entity.type
_entity.pdbx_description
1 polymer ?
#
loop_
_entity_poly.entity_id
_entity_poly.type
_entity_poly.pdbx_seq_one_letter_code
_entity_poly.pdbx_strand_id
1 'polypeptide(L)'
;MRRFIVMSVMACFIIAMAAPAIAAESQKDPQKDTSLRKGEYRQTLDPIGAPSAKVKAAYQVAKDIPWVLDSIYCFCMCKENPAFKHISLLSCFVDGHAAG
;
A
#
# COMPACT_ATOMS: atom_id res chain seq x y z
N MET A 1 29.62 -48.98 -27.77
CA MET A 1 29.13 -48.84 -26.37
C MET A 1 29.86 -47.75 -25.59
N ARG A 2 31.21 -47.78 -25.48
CA ARG A 2 31.99 -46.79 -24.71
C ARG A 2 31.81 -45.31 -25.14
N ARG A 3 31.64 -45.06 -26.44
CA ARG A 3 31.37 -43.70 -27.00
C ARG A 3 29.98 -43.15 -26.67
N PHE A 4 28.97 -44.02 -26.57
CA PHE A 4 27.60 -43.64 -26.19
C PHE A 4 27.49 -43.30 -24.70
N ILE A 5 28.25 -43.99 -23.86
CA ILE A 5 28.32 -43.72 -22.41
C ILE A 5 28.98 -42.35 -22.16
N VAL A 6 30.08 -42.03 -22.86
CA VAL A 6 30.78 -40.74 -22.70
C VAL A 6 29.90 -39.57 -23.16
N MET A 7 29.14 -39.72 -24.25
CA MET A 7 28.21 -38.68 -24.72
C MET A 7 27.03 -38.47 -23.77
N SER A 8 26.50 -39.54 -23.15
CA SER A 8 25.44 -39.43 -22.13
C SER A 8 25.93 -38.77 -20.84
N VAL A 9 27.15 -39.08 -20.39
CA VAL A 9 27.73 -38.46 -19.19
C VAL A 9 28.02 -36.98 -19.40
N MET A 10 28.53 -36.58 -20.58
CA MET A 10 28.71 -35.16 -20.90
C MET A 10 27.38 -34.40 -21.00
N ALA A 11 26.35 -34.99 -21.61
CA ALA A 11 25.03 -34.35 -21.69
C ALA A 11 24.42 -34.11 -20.29
N CYS A 12 24.51 -35.08 -19.38
CA CYS A 12 24.07 -34.90 -17.99
C CYS A 12 24.88 -33.84 -17.23
N PHE A 13 26.19 -33.71 -17.52
CA PHE A 13 27.05 -32.71 -16.88
C PHE A 13 26.69 -31.28 -17.29
N ILE A 14 26.33 -31.07 -18.56
CA ILE A 14 25.88 -29.76 -19.08
C ILE A 14 24.53 -29.36 -18.46
N ILE A 15 23.61 -30.33 -18.30
CA ILE A 15 22.28 -30.08 -17.72
C ILE A 15 22.38 -29.74 -16.21
N ALA A 16 23.30 -30.36 -15.48
CA ALA A 16 23.49 -30.11 -14.05
C ALA A 16 24.08 -28.72 -13.73
N MET A 17 24.82 -28.10 -14.67
CA MET A 17 25.43 -26.77 -14.47
C MET A 17 24.48 -25.60 -14.78
N ALA A 18 23.34 -25.83 -15.45
CA ALA A 18 22.39 -24.77 -15.83
C ALA A 18 21.30 -24.48 -14.78
N ALA A 19 21.21 -25.28 -13.71
CA ALA A 19 20.14 -25.18 -12.71
C ALA A 19 20.14 -23.90 -11.82
N PRO A 20 21.28 -23.30 -11.41
CA PRO A 20 21.22 -22.21 -10.44
C PRO A 20 20.85 -20.85 -11.03
N ALA A 21 20.78 -20.71 -12.36
CA ALA A 21 20.46 -19.43 -13.01
C ALA A 21 18.95 -19.12 -13.08
N ILE A 22 18.09 -20.13 -12.97
CA ILE A 22 16.63 -19.99 -13.14
C ILE A 22 15.94 -19.63 -11.81
N ALA A 23 16.57 -19.91 -10.67
CA ALA A 23 16.02 -19.61 -9.34
C ALA A 23 16.30 -18.17 -8.86
N ALA A 24 17.08 -17.39 -9.64
CA ALA A 24 17.48 -16.03 -9.30
C ALA A 24 16.68 -14.95 -10.06
N GLU A 25 15.46 -15.26 -10.51
CA GLU A 25 14.50 -14.23 -10.92
C GLU A 25 14.03 -13.45 -9.68
N SER A 26 14.85 -12.47 -9.33
CA SER A 26 14.50 -11.15 -8.79
C SER A 26 13.05 -11.01 -8.33
N GLN A 27 12.75 -11.47 -7.12
CA GLN A 27 11.58 -11.00 -6.38
C GLN A 27 11.84 -9.55 -5.96
N LYS A 28 11.59 -8.59 -6.86
CA LYS A 28 11.49 -7.18 -6.47
C LYS A 28 10.24 -7.03 -5.62
N ASP A 29 10.39 -6.48 -4.42
CA ASP A 29 9.26 -6.09 -3.59
C ASP A 29 8.27 -5.26 -4.42
N PRO A 30 6.95 -5.49 -4.29
CA PRO A 30 5.97 -4.67 -4.97
C PRO A 30 6.17 -3.20 -4.58
N GLN A 31 6.52 -2.35 -5.55
CA GLN A 31 6.66 -0.93 -5.29
C GLN A 31 5.31 -0.35 -4.84
N LYS A 32 5.29 0.31 -3.67
CA LYS A 32 4.08 0.95 -3.16
C LYS A 32 3.67 2.09 -4.09
N ASP A 33 2.55 1.92 -4.79
CA ASP A 33 1.99 2.98 -5.64
C ASP A 33 1.44 4.12 -4.78
N THR A 34 1.99 5.31 -4.98
CA THR A 34 1.59 6.55 -4.30
C THR A 34 0.95 7.55 -5.26
N SER A 35 0.72 7.19 -6.52
CA SER A 35 0.17 8.09 -7.56
C SER A 35 -1.20 8.68 -7.18
N LEU A 36 -1.95 7.98 -6.33
CA LEU A 36 -3.26 8.39 -5.86
C LEU A 36 -3.23 9.30 -4.62
N ARG A 37 -2.07 9.51 -3.97
CA ARG A 37 -1.97 10.39 -2.78
C ARG A 37 -2.30 11.83 -3.14
N LYS A 38 -3.01 12.52 -2.24
CA LYS A 38 -3.43 13.91 -2.43
C LYS A 38 -2.59 14.90 -1.61
N GLY A 39 -1.75 14.42 -0.69
CA GLY A 39 -0.75 15.23 -0.01
C GLY A 39 -1.15 15.71 1.38
N GLU A 40 -2.16 15.13 2.02
CA GLU A 40 -2.41 15.32 3.45
C GLU A 40 -1.50 14.37 4.26
N TYR A 41 -0.78 14.94 5.21
CA TYR A 41 0.17 14.21 6.07
C TYR A 41 -0.01 14.52 7.55
N ARG A 42 -0.96 15.40 7.90
CA ARG A 42 -1.26 15.72 9.29
C ARG A 42 -1.85 14.51 10.01
N GLN A 43 -1.60 14.44 11.31
CA GLN A 43 -2.18 13.41 12.18
C GLN A 43 -3.68 13.64 12.35
N THR A 44 -4.44 12.55 12.37
CA THR A 44 -5.86 12.58 12.71
C THR A 44 -6.06 12.93 14.18
N LEU A 45 -7.26 13.40 14.54
CA LEU A 45 -7.63 13.62 15.93
C LEU A 45 -7.61 12.31 16.74
N ASP A 46 -7.43 12.46 18.06
CA ASP A 46 -7.44 11.35 19.00
C ASP A 46 -8.87 10.78 19.15
N PRO A 47 -9.08 9.46 18.95
CA PRO A 47 -10.38 8.82 19.11
C PRO A 47 -10.96 8.85 20.53
N ILE A 48 -10.16 9.09 21.58
CA ILE A 48 -10.60 8.98 22.98
C ILE A 48 -11.78 9.92 23.29
N GLY A 49 -11.80 11.12 22.71
CA GLY A 49 -12.84 12.13 22.93
C GLY A 49 -14.04 12.05 21.99
N ALA A 50 -14.16 11.00 21.18
CA ALA A 50 -15.21 10.92 20.17
C ALA A 50 -16.63 10.83 20.77
N PRO A 51 -17.64 11.49 20.16
CA PRO A 51 -18.99 11.60 20.70
C PRO A 51 -19.80 10.30 20.72
N SER A 52 -19.34 9.27 19.98
CA SER A 52 -19.97 7.95 19.97
C SER A 52 -18.94 6.85 19.70
N ALA A 53 -19.28 5.62 20.07
CA ALA A 53 -18.45 4.45 19.77
C ALA A 53 -18.20 4.28 18.26
N LYS A 54 -19.19 4.63 17.43
CA LYS A 54 -19.05 4.60 15.97
C LYS A 54 -18.01 5.60 15.47
N VAL A 55 -18.08 6.85 15.95
CA VAL A 55 -17.11 7.90 15.57
C VAL A 55 -15.72 7.51 16.09
N LYS A 56 -15.62 7.00 17.32
CA LYS A 56 -14.36 6.50 17.88
C LYS A 56 -13.71 5.44 16.98
N ALA A 57 -14.49 4.45 16.54
CA ALA A 57 -14.00 3.41 15.65
C ALA A 57 -13.54 3.98 14.30
N ALA A 58 -14.27 4.93 13.73
CA ALA A 58 -13.89 5.57 12.47
C ALA A 58 -12.57 6.34 12.59
N TYR A 59 -12.37 7.12 13.65
CA TYR A 59 -11.12 7.85 13.89
C TYR A 59 -9.94 6.91 14.19
N GLN A 60 -10.18 5.77 14.84
CA GLN A 60 -9.15 4.76 15.05
C GLN A 60 -8.66 4.20 13.71
N VAL A 61 -9.59 3.80 12.82
CA VAL A 61 -9.22 3.35 11.46
C VAL A 61 -8.48 4.45 10.72
N ALA A 62 -8.90 5.71 10.85
CA ALA A 62 -8.23 6.82 10.18
C ALA A 62 -6.78 7.01 10.63
N LYS A 63 -6.50 6.75 11.91
CA LYS A 63 -5.16 6.75 12.49
C LYS A 63 -4.32 5.55 12.03
N ASP A 64 -4.95 4.39 11.82
CA ASP A 64 -4.26 3.15 11.45
C ASP A 64 -3.88 3.12 9.97
N ILE A 65 -4.70 3.70 9.08
CA ILE A 65 -4.49 3.68 7.63
C ILE A 65 -4.54 5.08 6.96
N PRO A 66 -3.84 6.11 7.49
CA PRO A 66 -3.97 7.49 7.01
C PRO A 66 -3.66 7.63 5.52
N TRP A 67 -2.73 6.81 5.02
CA TRP A 67 -2.36 6.81 3.62
C TRP A 67 -3.54 6.43 2.72
N VAL A 68 -4.40 5.48 3.11
CA VAL A 68 -5.57 5.11 2.32
C VAL A 68 -6.54 6.29 2.20
N LEU A 69 -6.78 6.99 3.30
CA LEU A 69 -7.67 8.15 3.32
C LEU A 69 -7.09 9.33 2.55
N ASP A 70 -5.76 9.49 2.52
CA ASP A 70 -5.13 10.49 1.66
C ASP A 70 -5.24 10.16 0.16
N SER A 71 -5.65 8.94 -0.21
CA SER A 71 -5.97 8.61 -1.59
C SER A 71 -7.42 8.78 -1.99
N ILE A 72 -8.29 9.03 -1.02
CA ILE A 72 -9.72 9.07 -1.26
C ILE A 72 -10.15 10.52 -1.30
N TYR A 73 -10.92 10.85 -2.31
CA TYR A 73 -11.61 12.13 -2.37
C TYR A 73 -12.79 12.13 -1.37
N CYS A 74 -12.98 13.23 -0.64
CA CYS A 74 -14.02 13.29 0.39
C CYS A 74 -15.43 13.36 -0.22
N PHE A 75 -16.34 12.51 0.26
CA PHE A 75 -17.73 12.47 -0.23
C PHE A 75 -18.48 13.79 -0.02
N CYS A 76 -18.09 14.59 0.98
CA CYS A 76 -18.70 15.88 1.29
C CYS A 76 -18.33 17.00 0.30
N MET A 77 -17.45 16.73 -0.68
CA MET A 77 -16.93 17.75 -1.61
C MET A 77 -16.30 18.96 -0.89
N CYS A 78 -15.57 18.67 0.19
CA CYS A 78 -14.95 19.71 1.02
C CYS A 78 -13.84 20.48 0.28
N LYS A 79 -13.33 19.95 -0.83
CA LYS A 79 -12.31 20.61 -1.64
C LYS A 79 -12.86 21.85 -2.33
N GLU A 80 -14.11 21.78 -2.77
CA GLU A 80 -14.84 22.82 -3.47
C GLU A 80 -15.50 23.79 -2.49
N ASN A 81 -15.65 23.38 -1.23
CA ASN A 81 -16.20 24.23 -0.19
C ASN A 81 -15.15 25.24 0.31
N PRO A 82 -15.39 26.56 0.15
CA PRO A 82 -14.44 27.59 0.56
C PRO A 82 -14.22 27.68 2.08
N ALA A 83 -15.09 27.11 2.91
CA ALA A 83 -14.93 27.08 4.37
C ALA A 83 -13.93 26.01 4.84
N PHE A 84 -13.90 24.84 4.18
CA PHE A 84 -13.09 23.69 4.63
C PHE A 84 -11.80 23.51 3.83
N LYS A 85 -11.87 23.54 2.49
CA LYS A 85 -10.72 23.37 1.58
C LYS A 85 -9.88 22.11 1.85
N HIS A 86 -10.54 21.01 2.21
CA HIS A 86 -9.89 19.72 2.44
C HIS A 86 -9.37 19.11 1.14
N ILE A 87 -8.18 18.50 1.18
CA ILE A 87 -7.51 18.00 -0.02
C ILE A 87 -7.71 16.50 -0.25
N SER A 88 -8.06 15.75 0.80
CA SER A 88 -8.46 14.35 0.78
C SER A 88 -9.42 14.04 1.92
N LEU A 89 -9.93 12.81 1.96
CA LEU A 89 -10.75 12.32 3.07
C LEU A 89 -9.96 12.35 4.39
N LEU A 90 -8.63 12.20 4.36
CA LEU A 90 -7.81 12.30 5.56
C LEU A 90 -7.95 13.66 6.25
N SER A 91 -8.03 14.77 5.50
CA SER A 91 -8.18 16.12 6.06
C SER A 91 -9.42 16.23 6.95
N CYS A 92 -10.51 15.52 6.66
CA CYS A 92 -11.74 15.53 7.46
C CYS A 92 -11.55 14.90 8.86
N PHE A 93 -10.60 13.98 8.99
CA PHE A 93 -10.23 13.35 10.26
C PHE A 93 -9.18 14.16 11.03
N VAL A 94 -8.60 15.20 10.44
CA VAL A 94 -7.62 16.08 11.10
C VAL A 94 -8.31 17.16 11.94
N ASP A 95 -9.49 17.63 11.53
CA ASP A 95 -10.16 18.78 12.18
C ASP A 95 -11.56 18.49 12.74
N GLY A 96 -12.00 17.24 12.74
CA GLY A 96 -13.24 16.84 13.41
C GLY A 96 -14.42 16.68 12.45
N HIS A 97 -14.33 17.18 11.22
CA HIS A 97 -15.46 17.22 10.30
C HIS A 97 -16.02 15.82 9.96
N ALA A 98 -15.18 14.77 9.98
CA ALA A 98 -15.64 13.39 9.77
C ALA A 98 -16.61 12.86 10.86
N ALA A 99 -16.81 13.59 11.97
CA ALA A 99 -17.75 13.22 13.03
C ALA A 99 -19.21 13.58 12.74
N GLY A 100 -19.49 14.37 11.69
CA GLY A 100 -20.84 14.85 11.33
C GLY A 100 -21.08 16.30 11.71
#